data_AF-A0A971FSV5-F1
#
_entry.id   AF-A0A971FSV5-F1
#
_cell.length_a   1.000
_cell.length_b   1.000
_cell.length_c   1.000
_cell.angle_alpha   90.00
_cell.angle_beta   90.00
_cell.angle_gamma   90.00
#
_symmetry.space_group_name_H-M   'P 1'
#
loop_
_entity.id
_entity.type
_entity.pdbx_description
1 polymer ?
#
loop_
_entity_poly.entity_id
_entity_poly.type
_entity_poly.pdbx_seq_one_letter_code
_entity_poly.pdbx_strand_id
1 'polypeptide(L)'
;MRALIDLIIHNKHWFVFLLLEGISLFFLFSYNGYQRSVYFTTANGVVGSTYNVISGITSYLHLQEKNHELEAVNQELREQIYEMTQKIDEYERDSIKRMPALPLKYDVVSAQVVNMTLHKSNNFITINKGEADGIRPEMGVICSRGVVGIVYMTSRHYSIVMPLLNMNSKISCRLRNSEYFGSLIWQRGYADIAYVTSIPRHASVKKGEIVETNGYSDIFPAGLPIGVVQRIGDSTDGMSYMLRVKLFANFPTLRDVSVITNYMTSERRSLEQMAEDPAKKNNLYRSKDREAVEEQKKIQAEQQAEKERIELERIKEMLERQHSVANPTQSSTGQNTETKDTVR
;
A
#
# COMPACT_ATOMS: atom_id res chain seq x y z
N MET A 1 62.53 37.71 65.62
CA MET A 1 62.91 38.20 64.27
C MET A 1 64.37 37.96 63.88
N ARG A 2 65.30 37.60 64.79
CA ARG A 2 66.72 37.34 64.42
C ARG A 2 66.97 35.94 63.82
N ALA A 3 66.23 34.92 64.26
CA ALA A 3 66.37 33.55 63.76
C ALA A 3 66.07 33.37 62.25
N LEU A 4 65.20 34.21 61.68
CA LEU A 4 64.84 34.17 60.26
C LEU A 4 65.96 34.77 59.39
N ILE A 5 66.65 35.79 59.91
CA ILE A 5 67.79 36.43 59.26
C ILE A 5 69.01 35.50 59.31
N ASP A 6 69.25 34.82 60.43
CA ASP A 6 70.35 33.85 60.55
C ASP A 6 70.16 32.65 59.59
N LEU A 7 68.92 32.20 59.38
CA LEU A 7 68.61 31.11 58.43
C LEU A 7 68.92 31.51 56.97
N ILE A 8 68.66 32.78 56.61
CA ILE A 8 68.96 33.34 55.29
C ILE A 8 70.49 33.47 55.10
N ILE A 9 71.22 33.88 56.13
CA ILE A 9 72.68 34.04 56.05
C ILE A 9 73.40 32.69 56.01
N HIS A 10 72.95 31.71 56.81
CA HIS A 10 73.55 30.37 56.84
C HIS A 10 73.37 29.63 55.50
N ASN A 11 72.19 29.75 54.89
CA ASN A 11 71.84 29.06 53.64
C ASN A 11 71.96 29.94 52.39
N LYS A 12 72.76 31.02 52.45
CA LYS A 12 72.89 31.99 51.35
C LYS A 12 73.21 31.33 50.00
N HIS A 13 74.02 30.27 50.01
CA HIS A 13 74.41 29.55 48.80
C HIS A 13 73.23 28.79 48.17
N TRP A 14 72.34 28.23 48.99
CA TRP A 14 71.14 27.51 48.53
C TRP A 14 70.10 28.48 47.95
N PHE A 15 69.92 29.65 48.56
CA PHE A 15 69.05 30.69 48.01
C PHE A 15 69.58 31.30 46.72
N VAL A 16 70.90 31.53 46.62
CA VAL A 16 71.53 32.01 45.39
C VAL A 16 71.41 30.96 44.28
N PHE A 17 71.57 29.67 44.60
CA PHE A 17 71.35 28.57 43.65
C PHE A 17 69.90 28.53 43.15
N LEU A 18 68.90 28.57 44.04
CA LEU A 18 67.47 28.59 43.67
C LEU A 18 67.10 29.82 42.83
N LEU A 19 67.67 30.97 43.16
CA LEU A 19 67.45 32.20 42.40
C LEU A 19 68.07 32.11 41.01
N LEU A 20 69.29 31.57 40.88
CA LEU A 20 69.95 31.33 39.60
C LEU A 20 69.23 30.26 38.77
N GLU A 21 68.71 29.20 39.39
CA GLU A 21 67.92 28.16 38.74
C GLU A 21 66.59 28.73 38.21
N GLY A 22 65.90 29.55 39.00
CA GLY A 22 64.70 30.26 38.57
C GLY A 22 64.96 31.21 37.40
N ILE A 23 66.05 31.97 37.42
CA ILE A 23 66.45 32.85 36.32
C ILE A 23 66.83 32.02 35.08
N SER A 24 67.54 30.90 35.26
CA SER A 24 67.90 29.99 34.16
C SER A 24 66.66 29.41 33.49
N LEU A 25 65.69 28.92 34.26
CA LEU A 25 64.41 28.43 33.74
C LEU A 25 63.62 29.56 33.05
N PHE A 26 63.59 30.75 33.63
CA PHE A 26 62.94 31.91 33.03
C PHE A 26 63.56 32.29 31.67
N PHE A 27 64.90 32.27 31.56
CA PHE A 27 65.61 32.49 30.30
C PHE A 27 65.38 31.36 29.29
N LEU A 28 65.34 30.10 29.75
CA LEU A 28 65.06 28.94 28.92
C LEU A 28 63.66 29.02 28.29
N PHE A 29 62.66 29.48 29.05
CA PHE A 29 61.29 29.70 28.54
C PHE A 29 61.10 30.98 27.74
N SER A 30 61.83 32.07 28.06
CA SER A 30 61.66 33.37 27.38
C SER A 30 62.45 33.50 26.08
N TYR A 31 63.66 32.92 25.97
CA TYR A 31 64.60 33.29 24.90
C TYR A 31 64.76 32.22 23.79
N ASN A 32 64.30 30.99 24.00
CA ASN A 32 64.50 29.90 23.02
C ASN A 32 63.22 29.63 22.19
N GLY A 33 62.94 30.51 21.23
CA GLY A 33 61.77 30.43 20.33
C GLY A 33 61.71 29.19 19.42
N TYR A 34 62.73 28.32 19.41
CA TYR A 34 62.80 27.15 18.54
C TYR A 34 62.11 25.89 19.11
N GLN A 35 61.85 25.82 20.43
CA GLN A 35 61.17 24.67 21.04
C GLN A 35 59.66 24.86 21.24
N ARG A 36 59.11 26.04 20.92
CA ARG A 36 57.66 26.31 21.03
C ARG A 36 56.83 25.54 19.97
N SER A 37 57.45 24.99 18.92
CA SER A 37 56.78 24.19 17.89
C SER A 37 56.71 22.67 18.17
N VAL A 38 57.44 22.16 19.18
CA VAL A 38 57.44 20.72 19.51
C VAL A 38 56.52 20.39 20.70
N TYR A 39 56.16 21.38 21.53
CA TYR A 39 55.19 21.19 22.63
C TYR A 39 53.72 21.39 22.20
N PHE A 40 53.46 21.95 21.02
CA PHE A 40 52.10 22.11 20.50
C PHE A 40 51.49 20.84 19.90
N THR A 41 52.27 19.77 19.73
CA THR A 41 51.80 18.50 19.14
C THR A 41 51.40 17.44 20.18
N THR A 42 51.62 17.67 21.48
CA THR A 42 51.20 16.74 22.54
C THR A 42 49.96 17.23 23.32
N ALA A 43 49.70 18.54 23.34
CA ALA A 43 48.52 19.11 24.01
C ALA A 43 47.20 18.93 23.21
N ASN A 44 47.27 18.70 21.90
CA ASN A 44 46.09 18.40 21.08
C ASN A 44 45.65 16.92 21.12
N GLY A 45 46.45 16.03 21.74
CA GLY A 45 46.07 14.63 21.96
C GLY A 45 45.24 14.39 23.23
N VAL A 46 45.38 15.26 24.25
CA VAL A 46 44.69 15.10 25.54
C VAL A 46 43.44 16.00 25.64
N VAL A 47 43.36 17.11 24.92
CA VAL A 47 42.14 17.94 24.86
C VAL A 47 41.08 17.35 23.92
N GLY A 48 41.47 16.54 22.92
CA GLY A 48 40.53 15.78 22.07
C GLY A 48 39.95 14.53 22.75
N SER A 49 40.56 14.05 23.84
CA SER A 49 40.08 12.89 24.61
C SER A 49 39.04 13.26 25.69
N THR A 50 38.96 14.51 26.12
CA THR A 50 37.96 14.93 27.13
C THR A 50 36.63 15.32 26.51
N TYR A 51 36.60 15.72 25.24
CA TYR A 51 35.34 16.02 24.54
C TYR A 51 34.56 14.77 24.09
N ASN A 52 35.24 13.64 23.85
CA ASN A 52 34.58 12.38 23.44
C ASN A 52 34.03 11.56 24.61
N VAL A 53 34.58 11.69 25.82
CA VAL A 53 34.07 10.98 27.01
C VAL A 53 32.80 11.66 27.58
N ILE A 54 32.70 12.99 27.48
CA ILE A 54 31.51 13.73 27.93
C ILE A 54 30.33 13.53 26.97
N SER A 55 30.56 13.48 25.65
CA SER A 55 29.49 13.16 24.69
C SER A 55 28.96 11.72 24.83
N GLY A 56 29.78 10.75 25.23
CA GLY A 56 29.34 9.37 25.46
C GLY A 56 28.37 9.22 26.64
N ILE A 57 28.61 9.93 27.75
CA ILE A 57 27.75 9.89 28.94
C ILE A 57 26.43 10.63 28.69
N THR A 58 26.48 11.81 28.05
CA THR A 58 25.26 12.55 27.71
C THR A 58 24.42 11.79 26.69
N SER A 59 25.02 11.13 25.69
CA SER A 59 24.29 10.28 24.74
C SER A 59 23.67 9.05 25.40
N TYR A 60 24.32 8.42 26.39
CA TYR A 60 23.73 7.28 27.11
C TYR A 60 22.56 7.70 28.00
N LEU A 61 22.66 8.84 28.68
CA LEU A 61 21.56 9.42 29.46
C LEU A 61 20.40 9.85 28.55
N HIS A 62 20.67 10.49 27.42
CA HIS A 62 19.64 10.83 26.42
C HIS A 62 19.02 9.59 25.77
N LEU A 63 19.77 8.49 25.63
CA LEU A 63 19.24 7.25 25.09
C LEU A 63 18.31 6.56 26.10
N GLN A 64 18.64 6.60 27.39
CA GLN A 64 17.77 6.10 28.45
C GLN A 64 16.50 6.94 28.59
N GLU A 65 16.64 8.27 28.51
CA GLU A 65 15.52 9.22 28.53
C GLU A 65 14.59 9.00 27.33
N LYS A 66 15.15 8.86 26.11
CA LYS A 66 14.37 8.53 24.90
C LYS A 66 13.72 7.16 24.96
N ASN A 67 14.37 6.14 25.53
CA ASN A 67 13.74 4.83 25.70
C ASN A 67 12.55 4.92 26.65
N HIS A 68 12.67 5.64 27.76
CA HIS A 68 11.57 5.83 28.70
C HIS A 68 10.43 6.65 28.08
N GLU A 69 10.74 7.66 27.26
CA GLU A 69 9.74 8.39 26.48
C GLU A 69 9.04 7.48 25.46
N LEU A 70 9.80 6.65 24.74
CA LEU A 70 9.26 5.69 23.78
C LEU A 70 8.39 4.63 24.45
N GLU A 71 8.78 4.16 25.63
CA GLU A 71 8.00 3.21 26.44
C GLU A 71 6.70 3.84 26.94
N ALA A 72 6.75 5.09 27.41
CA ALA A 72 5.56 5.83 27.84
C ALA A 72 4.58 6.04 26.67
N VAL A 73 5.08 6.46 25.51
CA VAL A 73 4.26 6.61 24.29
C VAL A 73 3.71 5.26 23.83
N ASN A 74 4.52 4.20 23.86
CA ASN A 74 4.04 2.85 23.52
C ASN A 74 2.97 2.36 24.50
N GLN A 75 3.09 2.67 25.78
CA GLN A 75 2.09 2.33 26.78
C GLN A 75 0.79 3.11 26.52
N GLU A 76 0.89 4.41 26.28
CA GLU A 76 -0.27 5.25 25.95
C GLU A 76 -0.98 4.75 24.67
N LEU A 77 -0.22 4.42 23.62
CA LEU A 77 -0.79 3.84 22.40
C LEU A 77 -1.48 2.50 22.67
N ARG A 78 -0.88 1.64 23.51
CA ARG A 78 -1.48 0.35 23.89
C ARG A 78 -2.76 0.54 24.69
N GLU A 79 -2.82 1.52 25.58
CA GLU A 79 -4.02 1.89 26.33
C GLU A 79 -5.11 2.41 25.40
N GLN A 80 -4.78 3.30 24.46
CA GLN A 80 -5.73 3.79 23.46
C GLN A 80 -6.27 2.65 22.57
N ILE A 81 -5.40 1.72 22.14
CA ILE A 81 -5.81 0.53 21.38
C ILE A 81 -6.73 -0.33 22.24
N TYR A 82 -6.38 -0.60 23.49
CA TYR A 82 -7.20 -1.40 24.40
C TYR A 82 -8.57 -0.77 24.64
N GLU A 83 -8.66 0.54 24.86
CA GLU A 83 -9.92 1.25 24.99
C GLU A 83 -10.75 1.20 23.69
N MET A 84 -10.12 1.36 22.53
CA MET A 84 -10.80 1.24 21.25
C MET A 84 -11.32 -0.18 21.03
N THR A 85 -10.52 -1.21 21.34
CA THR A 85 -10.92 -2.61 21.26
C THR A 85 -12.06 -2.91 22.23
N GLN A 86 -12.00 -2.44 23.48
CA GLN A 86 -13.10 -2.59 24.45
C GLN A 86 -14.38 -1.90 23.97
N LYS A 87 -14.28 -0.69 23.40
CA LYS A 87 -15.44 -0.01 22.78
C LYS A 87 -15.98 -0.85 21.62
N ILE A 88 -15.12 -1.38 20.76
CA ILE A 88 -15.52 -2.27 19.65
C ILE A 88 -16.21 -3.53 20.18
N ASP A 89 -15.68 -4.19 21.20
CA ASP A 89 -16.21 -5.40 21.84
C ASP A 89 -17.54 -5.14 22.57
N GLU A 90 -17.69 -3.98 23.21
CA GLU A 90 -18.95 -3.55 23.82
C GLU A 90 -20.02 -3.27 22.75
N TYR A 91 -19.62 -2.68 21.61
CA TYR A 91 -20.47 -2.58 20.43
C TYR A 91 -20.70 -3.94 19.72
N GLU A 92 -19.89 -4.98 19.95
CA GLU A 92 -20.01 -6.31 19.30
C GLU A 92 -21.14 -7.15 19.88
N ARG A 93 -21.48 -6.90 21.15
CA ARG A 93 -22.54 -7.62 21.86
C ARG A 93 -23.96 -7.27 21.38
N ASP A 94 -24.15 -6.21 20.59
CA ASP A 94 -25.44 -5.86 19.94
C ASP A 94 -25.51 -6.45 18.51
N SER A 95 -25.53 -7.77 18.42
CA SER A 95 -25.32 -8.61 17.23
C SER A 95 -26.37 -8.51 16.10
N ILE A 96 -27.34 -7.61 16.20
CA ILE A 96 -28.51 -7.59 15.30
C ILE A 96 -28.32 -6.61 14.13
N LYS A 97 -27.36 -5.66 14.20
CA LYS A 97 -27.32 -4.51 13.28
C LYS A 97 -26.02 -4.29 12.50
N ARG A 98 -24.99 -5.14 12.67
CA ARG A 98 -23.71 -4.93 11.95
C ARG A 98 -23.71 -5.53 10.55
N MET A 99 -22.97 -4.85 9.67
CA MET A 99 -22.55 -5.37 8.37
C MET A 99 -21.60 -6.56 8.60
N PRO A 100 -21.78 -7.70 7.92
CA PRO A 100 -20.83 -8.81 8.02
C PRO A 100 -19.48 -8.44 7.41
N ALA A 101 -18.40 -9.06 7.90
CA ALA A 101 -17.08 -8.94 7.28
C ALA A 101 -17.16 -9.43 5.82
N LEU A 102 -16.66 -8.63 4.90
CA LEU A 102 -16.66 -8.97 3.49
C LEU A 102 -15.63 -10.08 3.21
N PRO A 103 -15.94 -11.06 2.35
CA PRO A 103 -14.95 -12.04 1.90
C PRO A 103 -13.72 -11.38 1.26
N LEU A 104 -12.54 -12.00 1.38
CA LEU A 104 -11.24 -11.51 0.84
C LEU A 104 -11.23 -11.10 -0.64
N LYS A 105 -12.21 -11.53 -1.43
CA LYS A 105 -12.35 -11.17 -2.85
C LYS A 105 -12.95 -9.77 -3.09
N TYR A 106 -13.49 -9.14 -2.05
CA TYR A 106 -14.09 -7.82 -2.13
C TYR A 106 -13.18 -6.79 -1.47
N ASP A 107 -13.04 -5.64 -2.10
CA ASP A 107 -12.41 -4.46 -1.53
C ASP A 107 -13.43 -3.33 -1.38
N VAL A 108 -13.10 -2.32 -0.59
CA VAL A 108 -14.03 -1.26 -0.20
C VAL A 108 -13.40 0.10 -0.40
N VAL A 109 -14.05 0.92 -1.22
CA VAL A 109 -13.67 2.32 -1.44
C VAL A 109 -14.59 3.22 -0.63
N SER A 110 -14.03 3.91 0.37
CA SER A 110 -14.78 4.89 1.16
C SER A 110 -15.04 6.17 0.35
N ALA A 111 -16.28 6.66 0.40
CA ALA A 111 -16.74 7.84 -0.33
C ALA A 111 -17.71 8.67 0.51
N GLN A 112 -17.80 9.95 0.20
CA GLN A 112 -18.73 10.88 0.85
C GLN A 112 -19.85 11.28 -0.11
N VAL A 113 -21.06 11.36 0.43
CA VAL A 113 -22.26 11.84 -0.25
C VAL A 113 -22.19 13.37 -0.34
N VAL A 114 -22.13 13.87 -1.58
CA VAL A 114 -22.09 15.31 -1.88
C VAL A 114 -23.49 15.85 -2.15
N ASN A 115 -24.36 15.03 -2.72
CA ASN A 115 -25.74 15.40 -3.02
C ASN A 115 -26.64 14.18 -2.96
N MET A 116 -27.90 14.37 -2.59
CA MET A 116 -28.90 13.31 -2.54
C MET A 116 -30.30 13.89 -2.73
N THR A 117 -31.11 13.23 -3.54
CA THR A 117 -32.53 13.52 -3.65
C THR A 117 -33.35 12.39 -3.03
N LEU A 118 -34.36 12.72 -2.22
CA LEU A 118 -35.25 11.73 -1.57
C LEU A 118 -36.73 11.85 -1.97
N HIS A 119 -37.11 12.94 -2.60
CA HIS A 119 -38.51 13.32 -2.81
C HIS A 119 -39.02 13.04 -4.24
N LYS A 120 -38.14 12.60 -5.14
CA LYS A 120 -38.47 12.32 -6.54
C LYS A 120 -38.84 10.84 -6.72
N SER A 121 -39.50 10.52 -7.84
CA SER A 121 -39.69 9.12 -8.26
C SER A 121 -38.35 8.44 -8.57
N ASN A 122 -37.46 9.18 -9.23
CA ASN A 122 -36.10 8.77 -9.55
C ASN A 122 -35.12 9.53 -8.66
N ASN A 123 -34.91 9.00 -7.46
CA ASN A 123 -33.93 9.52 -6.52
C ASN A 123 -32.51 9.09 -6.91
N PHE A 124 -31.53 9.95 -6.67
CA PHE A 124 -30.13 9.69 -6.92
C PHE A 124 -29.26 10.25 -5.80
N ILE A 125 -28.10 9.63 -5.58
CA ILE A 125 -27.07 10.05 -4.64
C ILE A 125 -25.79 10.31 -5.44
N THR A 126 -25.13 11.43 -5.23
CA THR A 126 -23.83 11.74 -5.83
C THR A 126 -22.74 11.55 -4.80
N ILE A 127 -21.70 10.78 -5.14
CA ILE A 127 -20.54 10.53 -4.28
C ILE A 127 -19.26 11.14 -4.86
N ASN A 128 -18.34 11.58 -3.99
CA ASN A 128 -17.08 12.25 -4.34
C ASN A 128 -15.94 11.31 -4.79
N LYS A 129 -16.31 10.17 -5.37
CA LYS A 129 -15.39 9.15 -5.85
C LYS A 129 -15.83 8.68 -7.23
N GLY A 130 -14.87 8.42 -8.10
CA GLY A 130 -15.12 8.13 -9.52
C GLY A 130 -14.24 7.03 -10.09
N GLU A 131 -14.08 7.04 -11.41
CA GLU A 131 -13.31 6.04 -12.12
C GLU A 131 -11.83 6.01 -11.74
N ALA A 132 -11.28 7.17 -11.37
CA ALA A 132 -9.92 7.31 -10.88
C ALA A 132 -9.69 6.56 -9.55
N ASP A 133 -10.75 6.34 -8.78
CA ASP A 133 -10.73 5.58 -7.53
C ASP A 133 -11.12 4.10 -7.74
N GLY A 134 -11.19 3.65 -8.99
CA GLY A 134 -11.55 2.26 -9.33
C GLY A 134 -13.06 1.98 -9.32
N ILE A 135 -13.91 2.99 -9.10
CA ILE A 135 -15.37 2.79 -9.11
C ILE A 135 -15.85 2.60 -10.56
N ARG A 136 -16.77 1.66 -10.74
CA ARG A 136 -17.42 1.35 -12.02
C ARG A 136 -18.94 1.22 -11.82
N PRO A 137 -19.73 1.38 -12.89
CA PRO A 137 -21.16 1.05 -12.86
C PRO A 137 -21.39 -0.38 -12.35
N GLU A 138 -22.55 -0.60 -11.74
CA GLU A 138 -22.98 -1.89 -11.17
C GLU A 138 -22.16 -2.37 -9.96
N MET A 139 -21.41 -1.48 -9.31
CA MET A 139 -20.85 -1.75 -7.99
C MET A 139 -21.86 -1.48 -6.88
N GLY A 140 -21.84 -2.30 -5.83
CA GLY A 140 -22.71 -2.13 -4.67
C GLY A 140 -22.26 -1.00 -3.75
N VAL A 141 -23.19 -0.23 -3.20
CA VAL A 141 -22.93 0.85 -2.25
C VAL A 141 -23.61 0.53 -0.92
N ILE A 142 -22.83 0.62 0.15
CA ILE A 142 -23.23 0.30 1.52
C ILE A 142 -22.89 1.45 2.48
N CYS A 143 -23.53 1.44 3.64
CA CYS A 143 -23.17 2.27 4.79
C CYS A 143 -23.00 1.39 6.02
N SER A 144 -22.61 1.97 7.17
CA SER A 144 -22.39 1.20 8.41
C SER A 144 -23.55 0.31 8.87
N ARG A 145 -24.78 0.62 8.45
CA ARG A 145 -26.01 -0.08 8.87
C ARG A 145 -26.65 -0.99 7.81
N GLY A 146 -26.21 -0.92 6.56
CA GLY A 146 -26.79 -1.76 5.51
C GLY A 146 -26.61 -1.22 4.10
N VAL A 147 -27.33 -1.83 3.17
CA VAL A 147 -27.27 -1.51 1.75
C VAL A 147 -27.89 -0.13 1.47
N VAL A 148 -27.21 0.67 0.64
CA VAL A 148 -27.66 2.00 0.20
C VAL A 148 -28.20 1.97 -1.22
N GLY A 149 -27.51 1.28 -2.14
CA GLY A 149 -27.86 1.30 -3.56
C GLY A 149 -26.76 0.79 -4.47
N ILE A 150 -26.88 1.05 -5.77
CA ILE A 150 -25.98 0.55 -6.81
C ILE A 150 -25.41 1.72 -7.59
N VAL A 151 -24.13 1.70 -7.92
CA VAL A 151 -23.52 2.71 -8.80
C VAL A 151 -24.18 2.62 -10.17
N TYR A 152 -24.80 3.71 -10.61
CA TYR A 152 -25.51 3.80 -11.88
C TYR A 152 -24.60 4.28 -13.01
N MET A 153 -23.84 5.34 -12.76
CA MET A 153 -22.87 5.89 -13.72
C MET A 153 -21.71 6.55 -12.99
N THR A 154 -20.57 6.60 -13.67
CA THR A 154 -19.32 7.12 -13.13
C THR A 154 -18.76 8.19 -14.07
N SER A 155 -18.06 9.15 -13.47
CA SER A 155 -17.17 10.09 -14.14
C SER A 155 -15.78 9.92 -13.54
N ARG A 156 -14.80 10.69 -14.00
CA ARG A 156 -13.42 10.59 -13.49
C ARG A 156 -13.31 10.72 -11.96
N HIS A 157 -14.08 11.62 -11.35
CA HIS A 157 -13.96 11.96 -9.91
C HIS A 157 -15.27 11.85 -9.11
N TYR A 158 -16.41 11.66 -9.78
CA TYR A 158 -17.71 11.55 -9.12
C TYR A 158 -18.49 10.37 -9.69
N SER A 159 -19.38 9.81 -8.88
CA SER A 159 -20.30 8.77 -9.31
C SER A 159 -21.72 9.06 -8.87
N ILE A 160 -22.67 8.64 -9.68
CA ILE A 160 -24.10 8.67 -9.36
C ILE A 160 -24.52 7.28 -8.94
N VAL A 161 -25.13 7.20 -7.77
CA VAL A 161 -25.66 5.99 -7.14
C VAL A 161 -27.18 6.02 -7.25
N MET A 162 -27.75 4.91 -7.68
CA MET A 162 -29.17 4.63 -7.63
C MET A 162 -29.50 3.99 -6.26
N PRO A 163 -30.12 4.74 -5.33
CA PRO A 163 -30.45 4.23 -4.00
C PRO A 163 -31.55 3.17 -4.04
N LEU A 164 -31.74 2.47 -2.91
CA LEU A 164 -32.93 1.63 -2.67
C LEU A 164 -34.24 2.41 -2.87
N LEU A 165 -34.21 3.71 -2.60
CA LEU A 165 -35.34 4.63 -2.72
C LEU A 165 -35.57 5.13 -4.15
N ASN A 166 -35.20 4.36 -5.17
CA ASN A 166 -35.47 4.68 -6.57
C ASN A 166 -36.45 3.65 -7.14
N MET A 167 -37.47 4.09 -7.87
CA MET A 167 -38.51 3.21 -8.43
C MET A 167 -37.97 2.16 -9.42
N ASN A 168 -36.82 2.43 -10.04
CA ASN A 168 -36.15 1.50 -10.95
C ASN A 168 -35.14 0.58 -10.25
N SER A 169 -34.90 0.79 -8.95
CA SER A 169 -34.00 -0.03 -8.17
C SER A 169 -34.68 -1.36 -7.83
N LYS A 170 -34.03 -2.46 -8.23
CA LYS A 170 -34.45 -3.82 -7.92
C LYS A 170 -33.26 -4.59 -7.37
N ILE A 171 -33.34 -5.00 -6.12
CA ILE A 171 -32.25 -5.75 -5.46
C ILE A 171 -32.74 -7.12 -5.06
N SER A 172 -32.01 -8.15 -5.48
CA SER A 172 -32.29 -9.52 -5.08
C SER A 172 -31.93 -9.72 -3.60
N CYS A 173 -32.88 -10.23 -2.84
CA CYS A 173 -32.77 -10.38 -1.39
C CYS A 173 -33.43 -11.68 -0.93
N ARG A 174 -33.17 -12.05 0.32
CA ARG A 174 -33.79 -13.16 1.01
C ARG A 174 -34.08 -12.78 2.45
N LEU A 175 -34.96 -13.54 3.10
CA LEU A 175 -35.07 -13.50 4.55
C LEU A 175 -33.93 -14.36 5.12
N ARG A 176 -33.28 -13.90 6.20
CA ARG A 176 -32.10 -14.57 6.77
C ARG A 176 -32.30 -16.06 7.05
N ASN A 177 -33.50 -16.44 7.52
CA ASN A 177 -33.86 -17.83 7.86
C ASN A 177 -34.66 -18.54 6.76
N SER A 178 -34.61 -18.03 5.54
CA SER A 178 -35.37 -18.55 4.41
C SER A 178 -34.43 -18.82 3.23
N GLU A 179 -34.74 -19.90 2.52
CA GLU A 179 -34.12 -20.26 1.25
C GLU A 179 -34.81 -19.58 0.05
N TYR A 180 -35.91 -18.86 0.31
CA TYR A 180 -36.67 -18.20 -0.75
C TYR A 180 -36.14 -16.80 -1.04
N PHE A 181 -36.05 -16.50 -2.33
CA PHE A 181 -35.60 -15.20 -2.84
C PHE A 181 -36.77 -14.30 -3.18
N GLY A 182 -36.55 -13.00 -3.00
CA GLY A 182 -37.47 -11.95 -3.40
C GLY A 182 -36.72 -10.80 -4.04
N SER A 183 -37.49 -9.83 -4.53
CA SER A 183 -36.97 -8.58 -5.08
C SER A 183 -37.39 -7.42 -4.20
N LEU A 184 -36.41 -6.67 -3.70
CA LEU A 184 -36.63 -5.43 -2.99
C LEU A 184 -36.94 -4.32 -4.00
N ILE A 185 -38.07 -3.66 -3.81
CA ILE A 185 -38.55 -2.53 -4.62
C ILE A 185 -39.00 -1.38 -3.71
N TRP A 186 -39.05 -0.17 -4.26
CA TRP A 186 -39.58 1.01 -3.58
C TRP A 186 -40.73 1.64 -4.36
N GLN A 187 -41.87 1.86 -3.71
CA GLN A 187 -43.12 2.32 -4.33
C GLN A 187 -43.48 3.76 -3.97
N ARG A 188 -42.48 4.66 -3.88
CA ARG A 188 -42.64 6.02 -3.33
C ARG A 188 -43.17 6.04 -1.88
N GLY A 189 -43.05 7.20 -1.23
CA GLY A 189 -43.49 7.39 0.15
C GLY A 189 -42.31 7.57 1.10
N TYR A 190 -42.36 6.89 2.25
CA TYR A 190 -41.38 7.09 3.32
C TYR A 190 -39.97 6.63 2.92
N ALA A 191 -38.97 7.42 3.31
CA ALA A 191 -37.55 7.17 3.02
C ALA A 191 -36.92 6.03 3.85
N ASP A 192 -37.70 5.38 4.71
CA ASP A 192 -37.28 4.25 5.53
C ASP A 192 -38.09 2.96 5.26
N ILE A 193 -39.00 2.99 4.27
CA ILE A 193 -39.87 1.85 3.95
C ILE A 193 -39.63 1.40 2.50
N ALA A 194 -39.40 0.10 2.34
CA ALA A 194 -39.36 -0.59 1.04
C ALA A 194 -40.26 -1.84 1.09
N TYR A 195 -40.39 -2.50 -0.05
CA TYR A 195 -41.21 -3.70 -0.19
C TYR A 195 -40.40 -4.84 -0.78
N VAL A 196 -40.56 -6.05 -0.27
CA VAL A 196 -40.03 -7.27 -0.89
C VAL A 196 -41.19 -7.99 -1.56
N THR A 197 -41.04 -8.27 -2.85
CA THR A 197 -42.01 -9.01 -3.66
C THR A 197 -41.45 -10.36 -4.08
N SER A 198 -42.30 -11.21 -4.67
CA SER A 198 -41.92 -12.48 -5.29
C SER A 198 -41.51 -13.58 -4.30
N ILE A 199 -41.89 -13.45 -3.02
CA ILE A 199 -41.71 -14.51 -2.03
C ILE A 199 -42.91 -15.50 -2.13
N PRO A 200 -42.70 -16.80 -2.36
CA PRO A 200 -43.78 -17.77 -2.47
C PRO A 200 -44.63 -17.87 -1.19
N ARG A 201 -45.94 -18.14 -1.31
CA ARG A 201 -46.86 -18.26 -0.15
C ARG A 201 -46.51 -19.40 0.81
N HIS A 202 -45.86 -20.45 0.33
CA HIS A 202 -45.44 -21.57 1.16
C HIS A 202 -44.13 -21.30 1.93
N ALA A 203 -43.50 -20.13 1.70
CA ALA A 203 -42.34 -19.70 2.46
C ALA A 203 -42.75 -19.36 3.90
N SER A 204 -41.98 -19.83 4.88
CA SER A 204 -42.14 -19.38 6.26
C SER A 204 -41.63 -17.96 6.39
N VAL A 205 -42.52 -17.01 6.67
CA VAL A 205 -42.17 -15.59 6.88
C VAL A 205 -42.71 -15.11 8.22
N LYS A 206 -41.86 -14.45 9.01
CA LYS A 206 -42.27 -13.89 10.31
C LYS A 206 -42.01 -12.39 10.36
N LYS A 207 -42.89 -11.67 11.07
CA LYS A 207 -42.66 -10.26 11.40
C LYS A 207 -41.42 -10.14 12.30
N GLY A 208 -40.57 -9.17 12.02
CA GLY A 208 -39.30 -8.97 12.73
C GLY A 208 -38.11 -9.69 12.12
N GLU A 209 -38.30 -10.48 11.06
CA GLU A 209 -37.18 -11.11 10.35
C GLU A 209 -36.34 -10.11 9.57
N ILE A 210 -35.04 -10.42 9.48
CA ILE A 210 -34.07 -9.60 8.76
C ILE A 210 -34.05 -10.00 7.29
N VAL A 211 -34.13 -8.99 6.44
CA VAL A 211 -33.93 -9.09 5.00
C VAL A 211 -32.48 -8.75 4.69
N GLU A 212 -31.84 -9.61 3.90
CA GLU A 212 -30.44 -9.47 3.50
C GLU A 212 -30.23 -9.81 2.02
N THR A 213 -29.10 -9.40 1.46
CA THR A 213 -28.72 -9.72 0.08
C THR A 213 -28.48 -11.23 -0.06
N ASN A 214 -28.88 -11.81 -1.18
CA ASN A 214 -28.72 -13.24 -1.44
C ASN A 214 -27.41 -13.60 -2.16
N GLY A 215 -26.68 -12.63 -2.69
CA GLY A 215 -25.40 -12.83 -3.38
C GLY A 215 -25.49 -13.44 -4.79
N TYR A 216 -26.68 -13.56 -5.38
CA TYR A 216 -26.83 -14.01 -6.77
C TYR A 216 -26.33 -12.96 -7.78
N SER A 217 -26.48 -11.68 -7.46
CA SER A 217 -25.92 -10.59 -8.26
C SER A 217 -24.45 -10.37 -7.88
N ASP A 218 -23.59 -10.15 -8.87
CA ASP A 218 -22.19 -9.72 -8.65
C ASP A 218 -22.04 -8.38 -7.92
N ILE A 219 -23.14 -7.64 -7.81
CA ILE A 219 -23.21 -6.29 -7.24
C ILE A 219 -22.99 -6.33 -5.73
N PHE A 220 -23.56 -7.32 -5.03
CA PHE A 220 -23.48 -7.44 -3.58
C PHE A 220 -23.10 -8.86 -3.16
N PRO A 221 -22.18 -9.02 -2.19
CA PRO A 221 -22.01 -10.30 -1.50
C PRO A 221 -23.31 -10.74 -0.81
N ALA A 222 -23.43 -12.03 -0.53
CA ALA A 222 -24.52 -12.56 0.29
C ALA A 222 -24.40 -12.08 1.75
N GLY A 223 -25.54 -11.88 2.41
CA GLY A 223 -25.62 -11.63 3.84
C GLY A 223 -25.61 -10.16 4.27
N LEU A 224 -25.58 -9.20 3.33
CA LEU A 224 -25.61 -7.78 3.69
C LEU A 224 -27.01 -7.38 4.17
N PRO A 225 -27.15 -6.78 5.36
CA PRO A 225 -28.45 -6.42 5.91
C PRO A 225 -29.08 -5.26 5.13
N ILE A 226 -30.38 -5.39 4.84
CA ILE A 226 -31.18 -4.39 4.13
C ILE A 226 -32.18 -3.75 5.10
N GLY A 227 -32.93 -4.57 5.84
CA GLY A 227 -33.99 -4.09 6.72
C GLY A 227 -34.70 -5.20 7.50
N VAL A 228 -35.79 -4.84 8.15
CA VAL A 228 -36.62 -5.74 8.98
C VAL A 228 -38.07 -5.78 8.50
N VAL A 229 -38.66 -6.97 8.47
CA VAL A 229 -40.07 -7.16 8.09
C VAL A 229 -40.99 -6.54 9.13
N GLN A 230 -41.73 -5.50 8.74
CA GLN A 230 -42.69 -4.81 9.59
C GLN A 230 -44.11 -5.37 9.45
N ARG A 231 -44.50 -5.73 8.21
CA ARG A 231 -45.84 -6.25 7.91
C ARG A 231 -45.75 -7.24 6.75
N ILE A 232 -46.57 -8.28 6.84
CA ILE A 232 -46.76 -9.28 5.79
C ILE A 232 -48.11 -8.98 5.14
N GLY A 233 -48.14 -8.91 3.82
CA GLY A 233 -49.35 -8.77 3.02
C GLY A 233 -49.24 -9.62 1.76
N ASP A 234 -50.30 -9.62 0.97
CA ASP A 234 -50.35 -10.34 -0.29
C ASP A 234 -49.96 -9.42 -1.46
N SER A 235 -49.34 -9.98 -2.49
CA SER A 235 -49.11 -9.29 -3.76
C SER A 235 -50.44 -9.04 -4.49
N THR A 236 -50.42 -8.11 -5.45
CA THR A 236 -51.62 -7.71 -6.22
C THR A 236 -52.28 -8.87 -6.96
N ASP A 237 -51.50 -9.85 -7.42
CA ASP A 237 -51.97 -11.08 -8.07
C ASP A 237 -52.40 -12.18 -7.07
N GLY A 238 -52.16 -11.98 -5.78
CA GLY A 238 -52.44 -12.95 -4.73
C GLY A 238 -51.55 -14.19 -4.75
N MET A 239 -50.54 -14.29 -5.62
CA MET A 239 -49.74 -15.52 -5.77
C MET A 239 -48.48 -15.54 -4.90
N SER A 240 -48.05 -14.37 -4.39
CA SER A 240 -46.85 -14.20 -3.58
C SER A 240 -47.11 -13.31 -2.37
N TYR A 241 -46.17 -13.28 -1.42
CA TYR A 241 -46.17 -12.29 -0.37
C TYR A 241 -45.56 -10.97 -0.84
N MET A 242 -46.14 -9.86 -0.36
CA MET A 242 -45.57 -8.53 -0.40
C MET A 242 -45.24 -8.10 1.03
N LEU A 243 -43.95 -8.08 1.35
CA LEU A 243 -43.47 -7.76 2.69
C LEU A 243 -43.15 -6.27 2.77
N ARG A 244 -43.73 -5.56 3.73
CA ARG A 244 -43.32 -4.20 4.06
C ARG A 244 -42.09 -4.26 4.96
N VAL A 245 -40.99 -3.67 4.51
CA VAL A 245 -39.68 -3.74 5.16
C VAL A 245 -39.25 -2.35 5.60
N LYS A 246 -38.82 -2.24 6.86
CA LYS A 246 -38.16 -1.03 7.37
C LYS A 246 -36.67 -1.13 7.13
N LEU A 247 -36.12 -0.21 6.35
CA LEU A 247 -34.70 -0.19 5.98
C LEU A 247 -33.81 0.15 7.18
N PHE A 248 -32.62 -0.44 7.23
CA PHE A 248 -31.63 -0.10 8.25
C PHE A 248 -30.85 1.17 7.93
N ALA A 249 -30.66 1.47 6.64
CA ALA A 249 -30.03 2.71 6.20
C ALA A 249 -30.95 3.90 6.52
N ASN A 250 -30.40 4.95 7.19
CA ASN A 250 -31.10 6.24 7.33
C ASN A 250 -30.62 7.15 6.21
N PHE A 251 -31.40 7.25 5.14
CA PHE A 251 -31.07 8.10 4.00
C PHE A 251 -30.97 9.58 4.39
N PRO A 252 -31.91 10.20 5.12
CA PRO A 252 -31.81 11.60 5.57
C PRO A 252 -30.49 12.03 6.21
N THR A 253 -29.81 11.13 6.92
CA THR A 253 -28.54 11.44 7.62
C THR A 253 -27.32 10.81 6.95
N LEU A 254 -27.46 10.31 5.73
CA LEU A 254 -26.40 9.57 5.04
C LEU A 254 -25.31 10.55 4.56
N ARG A 255 -24.09 10.39 5.08
CA ARG A 255 -22.92 11.19 4.72
C ARG A 255 -21.79 10.33 4.19
N ASP A 256 -21.42 9.30 4.94
CA ASP A 256 -20.34 8.40 4.58
C ASP A 256 -20.89 7.10 4.03
N VAL A 257 -20.35 6.68 2.90
CA VAL A 257 -20.71 5.44 2.20
C VAL A 257 -19.45 4.72 1.76
N SER A 258 -19.63 3.46 1.38
CA SER A 258 -18.56 2.57 1.00
C SER A 258 -19.00 1.80 -0.23
N VAL A 259 -18.15 1.79 -1.26
CA VAL A 259 -18.41 1.11 -2.53
C VAL A 259 -17.68 -0.22 -2.52
N ILE A 260 -18.43 -1.30 -2.71
CA ILE A 260 -17.91 -2.66 -2.78
C ILE A 260 -17.37 -2.88 -4.19
N THR A 261 -16.09 -3.17 -4.29
CA THR A 261 -15.43 -3.54 -5.53
C THR A 261 -15.18 -5.05 -5.55
N ASN A 262 -15.37 -5.68 -6.71
CA ASN A 262 -15.05 -7.09 -6.92
C ASN A 262 -14.22 -7.20 -8.19
N TYR A 263 -12.93 -7.51 -8.03
CA TYR A 263 -11.99 -7.60 -9.15
C TYR A 263 -12.26 -8.81 -10.06
N MET A 264 -12.96 -9.83 -9.57
CA MET A 264 -13.24 -11.06 -10.33
C MET A 264 -14.52 -10.97 -11.18
N THR A 265 -15.35 -9.93 -10.99
CA THR A 265 -16.60 -9.76 -11.74
C THR A 265 -16.35 -9.60 -13.24
N SER A 266 -15.30 -8.89 -13.63
CA SER A 266 -14.97 -8.66 -15.04
C SER A 266 -14.59 -9.94 -15.77
N GLU A 267 -13.79 -10.80 -15.14
CA GLU A 267 -13.40 -12.10 -15.67
C GLU A 267 -14.61 -13.02 -15.83
N ARG A 268 -15.42 -13.17 -14.77
CA ARG A 268 -16.61 -14.02 -14.78
C ARG A 268 -17.61 -13.60 -15.86
N ARG A 269 -17.93 -12.30 -15.91
CA ARG A 269 -18.86 -11.76 -16.92
C ARG A 269 -18.33 -11.95 -18.34
N SER A 270 -17.03 -11.82 -18.55
CA SER A 270 -16.42 -12.07 -19.85
C SER A 270 -16.60 -13.53 -20.27
N LEU A 271 -16.40 -14.47 -19.35
CA LEU A 271 -16.62 -15.91 -19.60
C LEU A 271 -18.10 -16.24 -19.86
N GLU A 272 -19.03 -15.68 -19.09
CA GLU A 272 -20.48 -15.88 -19.26
C GLU A 272 -20.95 -15.35 -20.61
N GLN A 273 -20.54 -14.14 -21.00
CA GLN A 273 -20.86 -13.57 -22.32
C GLN A 273 -20.27 -14.41 -23.47
N MET A 274 -19.11 -15.03 -23.27
CA MET A 274 -18.52 -15.95 -24.27
C MET A 274 -19.28 -17.28 -24.37
N ALA A 275 -19.92 -17.73 -23.29
CA ALA A 275 -20.76 -18.92 -23.30
C ALA A 275 -22.09 -18.67 -24.00
N GLU A 276 -22.68 -17.47 -23.84
CA GLU A 276 -23.93 -17.07 -24.48
C GLU A 276 -23.76 -16.78 -25.99
N ASP A 277 -22.61 -16.26 -26.42
CA ASP A 277 -22.32 -15.93 -27.82
C ASP A 277 -21.16 -16.77 -28.41
N PRO A 278 -21.45 -17.88 -29.11
CA PRO A 278 -20.43 -18.74 -29.70
C PRO A 278 -19.59 -18.06 -30.79
N ALA A 279 -20.05 -16.95 -31.38
CA ALA A 279 -19.27 -16.21 -32.38
C ALA A 279 -18.11 -15.44 -31.74
N LYS A 280 -18.32 -14.85 -30.56
CA LYS A 280 -17.25 -14.20 -29.78
C LYS A 280 -16.20 -15.20 -29.30
N LYS A 281 -16.64 -16.38 -28.87
CA LYS A 281 -15.75 -17.49 -28.49
C LYS A 281 -14.81 -17.85 -29.64
N ASN A 282 -15.35 -18.13 -30.83
CA ASN A 282 -14.54 -18.49 -32.00
C ASN A 282 -13.60 -17.38 -32.46
N ASN A 283 -14.02 -16.10 -32.38
CA ASN A 283 -13.18 -14.98 -32.76
C ASN A 283 -11.96 -14.79 -31.83
N LEU A 284 -12.11 -15.06 -30.52
CA LEU A 284 -11.01 -14.96 -29.55
C LEU A 284 -10.00 -16.10 -29.68
N TYR A 285 -10.46 -17.36 -29.83
CA TYR A 285 -9.52 -18.46 -30.09
C TYR A 285 -8.75 -18.23 -31.38
N ARG A 286 -9.45 -17.76 -32.42
CA ARG A 286 -8.81 -17.39 -33.69
C ARG A 286 -7.88 -16.18 -33.58
N SER A 287 -8.09 -15.24 -32.65
CA SER A 287 -7.15 -14.14 -32.41
C SER A 287 -5.93 -14.61 -31.62
N LYS A 288 -6.11 -15.43 -30.58
CA LYS A 288 -5.00 -16.05 -29.84
C LYS A 288 -4.14 -16.95 -30.72
N ASP A 289 -4.76 -17.72 -31.61
CA ASP A 289 -4.04 -18.55 -32.58
C ASP A 289 -3.24 -17.69 -33.56
N ARG A 290 -3.78 -16.53 -33.97
CA ARG A 290 -3.06 -15.56 -34.82
C ARG A 290 -1.88 -14.92 -34.11
N GLU A 291 -2.05 -14.51 -32.85
CA GLU A 291 -0.99 -13.94 -32.02
C GLU A 291 0.13 -14.98 -31.79
N ALA A 292 -0.22 -16.22 -31.46
CA ALA A 292 0.74 -17.31 -31.30
C ALA A 292 1.49 -17.63 -32.60
N VAL A 293 0.80 -17.61 -33.75
CA VAL A 293 1.44 -17.78 -35.07
C VAL A 293 2.36 -16.61 -35.40
N GLU A 294 2.00 -15.39 -35.03
CA GLU A 294 2.82 -14.19 -35.27
C GLU A 294 4.06 -14.15 -34.37
N GLU A 295 3.93 -14.59 -33.12
CA GLU A 295 5.04 -14.79 -32.20
C GLU A 295 6.00 -15.89 -32.68
N GLN A 296 5.48 -17.02 -33.15
CA GLN A 296 6.31 -18.07 -33.77
C GLN A 296 7.04 -17.57 -35.03
N LYS A 297 6.38 -16.78 -35.88
CA LYS A 297 7.03 -16.18 -37.07
C LYS A 297 8.17 -15.24 -36.69
N LYS A 298 8.02 -14.46 -35.62
CA LYS A 298 9.10 -13.59 -35.13
C LYS A 298 10.30 -14.41 -34.66
N ILE A 299 10.07 -15.44 -33.85
CA ILE A 299 11.13 -16.35 -33.38
C ILE A 299 11.83 -17.02 -34.56
N GLN A 300 11.07 -17.46 -35.57
CA GLN A 300 11.63 -18.13 -36.75
C GLN A 300 12.43 -17.18 -37.64
N ALA A 301 11.99 -15.93 -37.79
CA ALA A 301 12.71 -14.89 -38.51
C ALA A 301 14.02 -14.50 -37.81
N GLU A 302 14.00 -14.43 -36.47
CA GLU A 302 15.20 -14.15 -35.66
C GLU A 302 16.24 -15.26 -35.77
N GLN A 303 15.81 -16.52 -35.70
CA GLN A 303 16.67 -17.69 -35.91
C GLN A 303 17.26 -17.73 -37.34
N GLN A 304 16.51 -17.27 -38.34
CA GLN A 304 16.99 -17.24 -39.72
C GLN A 304 18.02 -16.13 -39.93
N ALA A 305 17.79 -14.94 -39.37
CA ALA A 305 18.75 -13.85 -39.39
C ALA A 305 20.06 -14.22 -38.66
N GLU A 306 19.97 -14.98 -37.57
CA GLU A 306 21.15 -15.50 -36.86
C GLU A 306 21.94 -16.50 -37.72
N LYS A 307 21.27 -17.42 -38.42
CA LYS A 307 21.92 -18.35 -39.36
C LYS A 307 22.63 -17.61 -40.50
N GLU A 308 21.99 -16.62 -41.09
CA GLU A 308 22.58 -15.81 -42.17
C GLU A 308 23.81 -15.02 -41.67
N ARG A 309 23.78 -14.51 -40.44
CA ARG A 309 24.95 -13.86 -39.82
C ARG A 309 26.12 -14.83 -39.67
N ILE A 310 25.87 -16.03 -39.14
CA ILE A 310 26.91 -17.07 -38.98
C ILE A 310 27.48 -17.49 -40.34
N GLU A 311 26.64 -17.61 -41.37
CA GLU A 311 27.07 -17.95 -42.72
C GLU A 311 27.93 -16.86 -43.35
N LEU A 312 27.54 -15.59 -43.22
CA LEU A 312 28.32 -14.45 -43.68
C LEU A 312 29.68 -14.36 -42.95
N GLU A 313 29.71 -14.67 -41.67
CA GLU A 313 30.93 -14.71 -40.87
C GLU A 313 31.87 -15.82 -41.36
N ARG A 314 31.35 -17.02 -41.63
CA ARG A 314 32.12 -18.11 -42.26
C ARG A 314 32.66 -17.72 -43.65
N ILE A 315 31.86 -17.04 -44.47
CA ILE A 315 32.30 -16.59 -45.80
C ILE A 315 33.41 -15.54 -45.68
N LYS A 316 33.30 -14.60 -44.73
CA LYS A 316 34.36 -13.63 -44.43
C LYS A 316 35.65 -14.32 -44.00
N GLU A 317 35.58 -15.28 -43.08
CA GLU A 317 36.73 -16.07 -42.66
C GLU A 317 37.38 -16.84 -43.83
N MET A 318 36.59 -17.40 -44.75
CA MET A 318 37.11 -18.07 -45.94
C MET A 318 37.81 -17.09 -46.89
N LEU A 319 37.25 -15.90 -47.11
CA LEU A 319 37.84 -14.86 -47.95
C LEU A 319 39.14 -14.32 -47.35
N GLU A 320 39.20 -14.10 -46.03
CA GLU A 320 40.43 -13.74 -45.33
C GLU A 320 41.50 -14.81 -45.46
N ARG A 321 41.12 -16.10 -45.38
CA ARG A 321 42.04 -17.21 -45.66
C ARG A 321 42.53 -17.22 -47.11
N GLN A 322 41.68 -16.91 -48.09
CA GLN A 322 42.12 -16.81 -49.50
C GLN A 322 43.07 -15.63 -49.73
N HIS A 323 42.83 -14.48 -49.10
CA HIS A 323 43.74 -13.33 -49.16
C HIS A 323 45.07 -13.58 -48.44
N SER A 324 45.08 -14.36 -47.35
CA SER A 324 46.31 -14.83 -46.69
C SER A 324 47.14 -15.77 -47.56
N VAL A 325 46.51 -16.55 -48.45
CA VAL A 325 47.21 -17.49 -49.35
C VAL A 325 47.71 -16.79 -50.62
N ALA A 326 47.05 -15.70 -51.05
CA ALA A 326 47.43 -14.94 -52.25
C ALA A 326 48.61 -13.97 -52.06
N ASN A 327 49.16 -13.80 -50.85
CA ASN A 327 50.31 -12.92 -50.62
C ASN A 327 51.37 -13.55 -49.70
N PRO A 328 52.23 -14.46 -50.20
CA PRO A 328 53.27 -15.08 -49.41
C PRO A 328 54.62 -14.39 -49.64
N THR A 329 54.85 -13.21 -49.05
CA THR A 329 56.25 -12.75 -48.85
C THR A 329 56.38 -11.81 -47.67
N GLN A 330 56.88 -12.33 -46.54
CA GLN A 330 58.14 -11.91 -45.90
C GLN A 330 58.19 -12.45 -44.46
N SER A 331 58.92 -13.56 -44.25
CA SER A 331 59.94 -13.64 -43.18
C SER A 331 60.75 -14.93 -43.28
N SER A 332 62.00 -14.82 -43.77
CA SER A 332 63.09 -15.70 -43.34
C SER A 332 64.44 -15.12 -43.77
N THR A 333 65.19 -14.52 -42.84
CA THR A 333 66.67 -14.58 -42.74
C THR A 333 67.02 -13.92 -41.40
N GLY A 334 67.65 -14.62 -40.43
CA GLY A 334 69.11 -14.82 -40.36
C GLY A 334 69.78 -13.51 -39.85
N GLN A 335 70.65 -13.46 -38.83
CA GLN A 335 71.56 -14.44 -38.27
C GLN A 335 72.04 -14.00 -36.86
N ASN A 336 72.49 -15.01 -36.10
CA ASN A 336 73.38 -14.92 -34.94
C ASN A 336 74.74 -14.26 -35.27
N THR A 337 75.29 -13.51 -34.31
CA THR A 337 76.74 -13.39 -33.97
C THR A 337 76.78 -12.93 -32.49
N GLU A 338 77.05 -13.79 -31.51
CA GLU A 338 78.32 -14.33 -31.00
C GLU A 338 79.30 -13.31 -30.36
N THR A 339 79.42 -13.45 -29.03
CA THR A 339 80.63 -13.38 -28.16
C THR A 339 81.29 -12.08 -27.67
N LYS A 340 81.54 -12.14 -26.34
CA LYS A 340 82.78 -11.85 -25.56
C LYS A 340 82.87 -10.56 -24.75
N ASP A 341 82.61 -10.74 -23.46
CA ASP A 341 83.34 -10.24 -22.27
C ASP A 341 84.71 -9.56 -22.51
N THR A 342 84.94 -8.40 -21.88
CA THR A 342 85.80 -8.24 -20.66
C THR A 342 86.29 -6.78 -20.49
N VAL A 343 85.77 -6.11 -19.46
CA VAL A 343 86.39 -5.14 -18.51
C VAL A 343 87.06 -3.86 -19.04
N ARG A 344 86.49 -2.70 -18.66
CA ARG A 344 87.06 -1.84 -17.61
C ARG A 344 85.98 -1.06 -16.87
#